data_AF-A0A1N6XGG8-F1
#
_entry.id   AF-A0A1N6XGG8-F1
#
_cell.length_a   1.000
_cell.length_b   1.000
_cell.length_c   1.000
_cell.angle_alpha   90.00
_cell.angle_beta   90.00
_cell.angle_gamma   90.00
#
_symmetry.space_group_name_H-M   'P 1'
#
loop_
_entity.id
_entity.type
_entity.pdbx_description
1 polymer ?
#
loop_
_entity_poly.entity_id
_entity_poly.type
_entity_poly.pdbx_seq_one_letter_code
_entity_poly.pdbx_strand_id
1 'polypeptide(L)'
;MEAFTGMEIEQLNSRLHLSPEEHAHFDVMKKVLSNLAQHDKPVILKGGTSLFLCYGLDRFSEDLDFDCSTKLKLENTLKHSIPAGFKLNEVTTQKDTDTTSRYRIKYTSPVGPRSLKVEVSHRELAQDTEARTIHGISVASIGSIINMKLLAAHDGPKPRAKFRDLFDLDYVARHFPAAFSPTNAQRLADFSNDVEALSSTYEADFAEDVLVPEGLELDDLVLSLNSLASDILENQEAFEDRIKAVPALKQKLPAQNTFYELATLAIEDMAAAGGNAREVNWLKVQDDTVNACIREHGQDPGLVLEQLENVSPACLTAHGRESLQQQIEAAQLPLDSDLHSKTRISATLTP
;
A
#
# COMPACT_ATOMS: atom_id res chain seq x y z
N MET A 1 -14.91 14.95 10.33
CA MET A 1 -13.62 14.34 10.69
C MET A 1 -12.63 14.70 9.59
N GLU A 2 -11.40 15.10 9.92
CA GLU A 2 -10.40 15.43 8.89
C GLU A 2 -9.77 14.14 8.36
N ALA A 3 -9.58 14.02 7.04
CA ALA A 3 -8.90 12.87 6.47
C ALA A 3 -7.39 13.08 6.53
N PHE A 4 -6.67 12.08 7.03
CA PHE A 4 -5.24 12.09 7.33
C PHE A 4 -4.81 13.13 8.40
N THR A 5 -4.28 12.65 9.52
CA THR A 5 -3.61 13.44 10.56
C THR A 5 -2.21 13.89 10.13
N GLY A 6 -1.58 14.79 10.89
CA GLY A 6 -0.22 15.28 10.60
C GLY A 6 0.86 14.20 10.72
N MET A 7 0.71 13.28 11.68
CA MET A 7 1.66 12.18 11.91
C MET A 7 1.65 11.15 10.77
N GLU A 8 0.48 10.89 10.19
CA GLU A 8 0.33 9.96 9.05
C GLU A 8 1.01 10.50 7.78
N ILE A 9 1.06 11.83 7.61
CA ILE A 9 1.80 12.48 6.51
C ILE A 9 3.30 12.33 6.70
N GLU A 10 3.82 12.55 7.90
CA GLU A 10 5.26 12.40 8.18
C GLU A 10 5.71 10.95 7.97
N GLN A 11 4.87 9.96 8.30
CA GLN A 11 5.15 8.56 8.02
C GLN A 11 5.14 8.24 6.51
N LEU A 12 4.20 8.80 5.74
CA LEU A 12 4.18 8.65 4.28
C LEU A 12 5.40 9.31 3.60
N ASN A 13 5.77 10.52 4.03
CA ASN A 13 6.89 11.29 3.48
C ASN A 13 8.26 10.74 3.92
N SER A 14 8.36 10.10 5.08
CA SER A 14 9.61 9.45 5.52
C SER A 14 9.83 8.11 4.83
N ARG A 15 8.76 7.41 4.45
CA ARG A 15 8.81 6.11 3.78
C ARG A 15 9.23 6.18 2.31
N LEU A 16 8.85 7.25 1.61
CA LEU A 16 9.23 7.48 0.22
C LEU A 16 10.03 8.77 0.11
N HIS A 17 11.16 8.72 -0.60
CA HIS A 17 11.92 9.92 -0.98
C HIS A 17 11.18 10.70 -2.09
N LEU A 18 9.99 11.20 -1.77
CA LEU A 18 9.15 11.92 -2.72
C LEU A 18 9.87 13.20 -3.20
N SER A 19 9.82 13.44 -4.50
CA SER A 19 10.24 14.71 -5.08
C SER A 19 9.36 15.87 -4.58
N PRO A 20 9.82 17.13 -4.66
CA PRO A 20 8.98 18.30 -4.37
C PRO A 20 7.66 18.32 -5.17
N GLU A 21 7.70 17.86 -6.42
CA GLU A 21 6.54 17.75 -7.32
C GLU A 21 5.53 16.71 -6.83
N GLU A 22 6.00 15.58 -6.32
CA GLU A 22 5.14 14.52 -5.76
C GLU A 22 4.53 14.94 -4.43
N HIS A 23 5.28 15.59 -3.55
CA HIS A 23 4.74 16.18 -2.32
C HIS A 23 3.62 17.18 -2.63
N ALA A 24 3.88 18.13 -3.54
CA ALA A 24 2.87 19.12 -3.93
C ALA A 24 1.63 18.46 -4.55
N HIS A 25 1.79 17.36 -5.29
CA HIS A 25 0.67 16.63 -5.86
C HIS A 25 -0.12 15.83 -4.83
N PHE A 26 0.58 15.23 -3.88
CA PHE A 26 -0.01 14.55 -2.74
C PHE A 26 -0.89 15.50 -1.92
N ASP A 27 -0.48 16.74 -1.70
CA ASP A 27 -1.29 17.77 -1.02
C ASP A 27 -2.64 18.00 -1.71
N VAL A 28 -2.66 18.03 -3.05
CA VAL A 28 -3.91 18.16 -3.82
C VAL A 28 -4.77 16.91 -3.68
N MET A 29 -4.19 15.70 -3.78
CA MET A 29 -4.93 14.45 -3.58
C MET A 29 -5.54 14.37 -2.18
N LYS A 30 -4.77 14.69 -1.13
CA LYS A 30 -5.24 14.75 0.26
C LYS A 30 -6.40 15.73 0.40
N LYS A 31 -6.30 16.92 -0.20
CA LYS A 31 -7.36 17.92 -0.12
C LYS A 31 -8.64 17.47 -0.83
N VAL A 32 -8.52 16.78 -1.97
CA VAL A 32 -9.66 16.15 -2.65
C VAL A 32 -10.31 15.11 -1.74
N LEU A 33 -9.54 14.19 -1.18
CA LEU A 33 -10.06 13.13 -0.31
C LEU A 33 -10.72 13.68 0.96
N SER A 34 -10.10 14.68 1.59
CA SER A 34 -10.66 15.37 2.76
C SER A 34 -12.02 16.01 2.46
N ASN A 35 -12.14 16.70 1.33
CA ASN A 35 -13.40 17.32 0.94
C ASN A 35 -14.47 16.27 0.56
N LEU A 36 -14.09 15.13 0.00
CA LEU A 36 -15.03 14.03 -0.27
C LEU A 36 -15.55 13.40 1.02
N ALA A 37 -14.66 13.15 1.99
CA ALA A 37 -15.00 12.60 3.29
C ALA A 37 -15.88 13.56 4.13
N GLN A 38 -15.59 14.86 4.13
CA GLN A 38 -16.37 15.86 4.87
C GLN A 38 -17.82 16.02 4.41
N HIS A 39 -18.14 15.58 3.19
CA HIS A 39 -19.47 15.69 2.62
C HIS A 39 -20.23 14.36 2.58
N ASP A 40 -19.76 13.35 3.33
CA ASP A 40 -20.33 12.00 3.42
C ASP A 40 -20.69 11.42 2.04
N LYS A 41 -19.85 11.68 1.03
CA LYS A 41 -20.09 11.15 -0.31
C LYS A 41 -19.86 9.64 -0.29
N PRO A 42 -20.74 8.83 -0.89
CA PRO A 42 -20.64 7.38 -0.89
C PRO A 42 -19.59 6.87 -1.90
N VAL A 43 -18.40 7.46 -1.90
CA VAL A 43 -17.27 7.10 -2.76
C VAL A 43 -16.34 6.16 -2.02
N ILE A 44 -15.88 5.12 -2.70
CA ILE A 44 -14.89 4.16 -2.19
C ILE A 44 -13.61 4.35 -3.00
N LEU A 45 -12.53 4.78 -2.36
CA LEU A 45 -11.22 4.90 -2.99
C LEU A 45 -10.67 3.51 -3.35
N LYS A 46 -10.10 3.38 -4.55
CA LYS A 46 -9.54 2.13 -5.05
C LYS A 46 -8.27 2.32 -5.88
N GLY A 47 -7.72 1.21 -6.37
CA GLY A 47 -6.58 1.18 -7.29
C GLY A 47 -5.23 1.42 -6.61
N GLY A 48 -4.26 1.89 -7.39
CA GLY A 48 -2.89 2.10 -6.88
C GLY A 48 -2.83 3.15 -5.76
N THR A 49 -3.67 4.18 -5.82
CA THR A 49 -3.64 5.26 -4.82
C THR A 49 -4.25 4.85 -3.49
N SER A 50 -5.22 3.92 -3.45
CA SER A 50 -5.61 3.31 -2.17
C SER A 50 -4.47 2.49 -1.57
N LEU A 51 -3.71 1.74 -2.39
CA LEU A 51 -2.54 1.01 -1.90
C LEU A 51 -1.49 1.98 -1.33
N PHE A 52 -1.20 3.05 -2.05
CA PHE A 52 -0.24 4.07 -1.64
C PHE A 52 -0.63 4.76 -0.33
N LEU A 53 -1.86 5.26 -0.23
CA LEU A 53 -2.27 6.11 0.89
C LEU A 53 -2.73 5.33 2.12
N CYS A 54 -3.22 4.11 1.95
CA CYS A 54 -3.91 3.38 3.02
C CYS A 54 -3.27 2.05 3.35
N TYR A 55 -2.47 1.47 2.45
CA TYR A 55 -1.87 0.15 2.64
C TYR A 55 -0.34 0.14 2.52
N GLY A 56 0.29 1.30 2.27
CA GLY A 56 1.74 1.44 2.30
C GLY A 56 2.47 1.06 1.01
N LEU A 57 1.87 1.18 -0.18
CA LEU A 57 2.56 0.94 -1.46
C LEU A 57 3.88 1.72 -1.54
N ASP A 58 4.95 1.06 -1.93
CA ASP A 58 6.34 1.55 -1.98
C ASP A 58 6.71 2.26 -3.31
N ARG A 59 5.70 2.72 -4.06
CA ARG A 59 5.85 3.66 -5.19
C ARG A 59 4.83 4.78 -5.12
N PHE A 60 5.12 5.92 -5.74
CA PHE A 60 4.16 7.01 -5.85
C PHE A 60 2.97 6.61 -6.76
N SER A 61 1.79 7.15 -6.45
CA SER A 61 0.58 7.00 -7.28
C SER A 61 -0.11 8.35 -7.44
N GLU A 62 -0.48 8.70 -8.67
CA GLU A 62 -0.80 10.09 -9.08
C GLU A 62 -2.27 10.32 -9.48
N ASP A 63 -3.08 9.26 -9.49
CA ASP A 63 -4.48 9.33 -9.90
C ASP A 63 -5.42 9.10 -8.72
N LEU A 64 -6.68 9.52 -8.81
CA LEU A 64 -7.71 9.11 -7.84
C LEU A 64 -8.82 8.35 -8.56
N ASP A 65 -8.94 7.07 -8.26
CA ASP A 65 -9.98 6.19 -8.79
C ASP A 65 -10.96 5.83 -7.68
N PHE A 66 -12.25 5.93 -7.96
CA PHE A 66 -13.33 5.62 -7.02
C PHE A 66 -14.35 4.67 -7.63
N ASP A 67 -15.01 3.89 -6.78
CA ASP A 67 -16.34 3.37 -7.08
C ASP A 67 -17.41 4.17 -6.33
N CYS A 68 -18.58 4.32 -6.94
CA CYS A 68 -19.75 4.92 -6.33
C CYS A 68 -21.01 4.38 -6.99
N SER A 69 -21.95 3.81 -6.23
CA SER A 69 -23.19 3.23 -6.78
C SER A 69 -24.18 4.27 -7.33
N THR A 70 -23.90 5.56 -7.13
CA THR A 70 -24.75 6.66 -7.60
C THR A 70 -23.94 7.69 -8.37
N LYS A 71 -24.53 8.26 -9.41
CA LYS A 71 -23.87 9.30 -10.20
C LYS A 71 -23.72 10.57 -9.38
N LEU A 72 -22.48 10.98 -9.12
CA LEU A 72 -22.14 12.19 -8.36
C LEU A 72 -21.61 13.30 -9.25
N LYS A 73 -22.05 14.54 -9.01
CA LYS A 73 -21.42 15.74 -9.58
C LYS A 73 -20.27 16.18 -8.68
N LEU A 74 -19.03 15.89 -9.08
CA LEU A 74 -17.85 16.22 -8.28
C LEU A 74 -17.24 17.58 -8.60
N GLU A 75 -17.58 18.21 -9.74
CA GLU A 75 -16.94 19.43 -10.25
C GLU A 75 -16.78 20.54 -9.21
N ASN A 76 -17.85 20.86 -8.47
CA ASN A 76 -17.78 21.88 -7.42
C ASN A 76 -16.89 21.45 -6.26
N THR A 77 -16.94 20.19 -5.83
CA THR A 77 -16.03 19.68 -4.79
C THR A 77 -14.58 19.81 -5.26
N LEU A 78 -14.27 19.38 -6.48
CA LEU A 78 -12.91 19.42 -7.03
C LEU A 78 -12.38 20.86 -7.16
N LYS A 79 -13.22 21.83 -7.55
CA LYS A 79 -12.85 23.26 -7.60
C LYS A 79 -12.43 23.81 -6.22
N HIS A 80 -13.01 23.31 -5.15
CA HIS A 80 -12.70 23.72 -3.77
C HIS A 80 -11.63 22.85 -3.11
N SER A 81 -11.02 21.92 -3.86
CA SER A 81 -9.98 21.01 -3.36
C SER A 81 -8.55 21.45 -3.67
N ILE A 82 -8.34 22.73 -3.99
CA ILE A 82 -6.99 23.28 -4.21
C ILE A 82 -6.44 23.82 -2.90
N PRO A 83 -5.25 23.36 -2.44
CA PRO A 83 -4.61 23.84 -1.22
C PRO A 83 -4.27 25.35 -1.27
N ALA A 84 -4.08 25.95 -0.10
CA ALA A 84 -3.58 27.32 -0.01
C ALA A 84 -2.19 27.43 -0.66
N GLY A 85 -1.93 28.52 -1.39
CA GLY A 85 -0.68 28.71 -2.14
C GLY A 85 -0.65 28.05 -3.51
N PHE A 86 -1.66 27.24 -3.86
CA PHE A 86 -1.83 26.67 -5.19
C PHE A 86 -2.82 27.50 -6.00
N LYS A 87 -2.71 27.44 -7.33
CA LYS A 87 -3.65 28.07 -8.25
C LYS A 87 -4.44 27.01 -9.00
N LEU A 88 -5.77 27.08 -8.93
CA LEU A 88 -6.63 26.33 -9.84
C LEU A 88 -6.54 26.94 -11.24
N ASN A 89 -6.18 26.13 -12.24
CA ASN A 89 -6.17 26.57 -13.63
C ASN A 89 -7.48 26.17 -14.32
N GLU A 90 -7.89 24.91 -14.18
CA GLU A 90 -9.06 24.38 -14.88
C GLU A 90 -9.60 23.12 -14.18
N VAL A 91 -10.91 22.89 -14.22
CA VAL A 91 -11.51 21.57 -13.97
C VAL A 91 -12.32 21.19 -15.19
N THR A 92 -11.96 20.08 -15.84
CA THR A 92 -12.64 19.58 -17.04
C THR A 92 -13.28 18.23 -16.79
N THR A 93 -14.47 18.05 -17.35
CA THR A 93 -15.16 16.75 -17.39
C THR A 93 -14.80 16.09 -18.71
N GLN A 94 -13.90 15.11 -18.67
CA GLN A 94 -13.38 14.42 -19.86
C GLN A 94 -14.28 13.27 -20.32
N LYS A 95 -15.03 12.69 -19.40
CA LYS A 95 -16.02 11.63 -19.66
C LYS A 95 -17.15 11.78 -18.68
N ASP A 96 -18.39 11.70 -19.14
CA ASP A 96 -19.56 11.61 -18.26
C ASP A 96 -20.62 10.70 -18.89
N THR A 97 -20.56 9.44 -18.51
CA THR A 97 -21.44 8.37 -18.99
C THR A 97 -22.17 7.74 -17.80
N ASP A 98 -23.19 6.93 -18.06
CA ASP A 98 -23.94 6.24 -17.00
C ASP A 98 -23.07 5.32 -16.14
N THR A 99 -21.95 4.83 -16.67
CA THR A 99 -21.06 3.89 -15.98
C THR A 99 -19.75 4.50 -15.51
N THR A 100 -19.43 5.74 -15.91
CA THR A 100 -18.15 6.38 -15.57
C THR A 100 -18.22 7.89 -15.69
N SER A 101 -17.73 8.60 -14.68
CA SER A 101 -17.37 10.02 -14.78
C SER A 101 -15.85 10.18 -14.61
N ARG A 102 -15.22 10.99 -15.46
CA ARG A 102 -13.79 11.29 -15.42
C ARG A 102 -13.58 12.80 -15.46
N TYR A 103 -12.84 13.30 -14.49
CA TYR A 103 -12.45 14.69 -14.35
C TYR A 103 -10.94 14.83 -14.46
N ARG A 104 -10.49 15.97 -14.97
CA ARG A 104 -9.10 16.40 -14.90
C ARG A 104 -9.04 17.78 -14.26
N ILE A 105 -8.30 17.86 -13.15
CA ILE A 105 -8.01 19.10 -12.45
C ILE A 105 -6.62 19.56 -12.91
N LYS A 106 -6.53 20.71 -13.55
CA LYS A 106 -5.25 21.37 -13.85
C LYS A 106 -5.00 22.44 -12.80
N TYR A 107 -3.81 22.42 -12.22
CA TYR A 107 -3.42 23.38 -11.19
C TYR A 107 -1.94 23.75 -11.33
N THR A 108 -1.54 24.82 -10.65
CA THR A 108 -0.14 25.22 -10.51
C THR A 108 0.20 25.23 -9.03
N SER A 109 1.18 24.41 -8.65
CA SER A 109 1.79 24.41 -7.31
C SER A 109 2.98 25.37 -7.28
N PRO A 110 3.60 25.60 -6.11
CA PRO A 110 4.84 26.38 -6.00
C PRO A 110 6.00 25.85 -6.87
N VAL A 111 5.98 24.55 -7.22
CA VAL A 111 7.03 23.89 -8.00
C VAL A 111 6.68 23.73 -9.48
N GLY A 112 5.44 24.00 -9.89
CA GLY A 112 5.07 24.04 -11.31
C GLY A 112 3.63 23.63 -11.64
N PRO A 113 3.25 23.68 -12.93
CA PRO A 113 1.95 23.20 -13.38
C PRO A 113 1.87 21.66 -13.34
N ARG A 114 0.76 21.12 -12.86
CA ARG A 114 0.45 19.68 -12.91
C ARG A 114 -1.03 19.46 -13.22
N SER A 115 -1.40 18.18 -13.37
CA SER A 115 -2.80 17.79 -13.45
C SER A 115 -3.08 16.54 -12.63
N LEU A 116 -4.25 16.47 -12.01
CA LEU A 116 -4.76 15.31 -11.28
C LEU A 116 -5.93 14.71 -12.07
N LYS A 117 -5.88 13.41 -12.34
CA LYS A 117 -7.02 12.64 -12.85
C LYS A 117 -7.89 12.21 -11.67
N VAL A 118 -9.20 12.38 -11.82
CA VAL A 118 -10.18 11.83 -10.88
C VAL A 118 -11.19 11.02 -11.68
N GLU A 119 -11.31 9.73 -11.43
CA GLU A 119 -12.25 8.84 -12.11
C GLU A 119 -13.19 8.19 -11.10
N VAL A 120 -14.46 8.10 -11.46
CA VAL A 120 -15.50 7.43 -10.67
C VAL A 120 -16.21 6.44 -11.57
N SER A 121 -16.16 5.18 -11.20
CA SER A 121 -16.96 4.11 -11.79
C SER A 121 -18.33 4.08 -11.09
N HIS A 122 -19.40 4.12 -11.90
CA HIS A 122 -20.80 4.10 -11.44
C HIS A 122 -21.49 2.76 -11.72
N ARG A 123 -20.72 1.76 -12.13
CA ARG A 123 -21.24 0.40 -12.29
C ARG A 123 -21.72 -0.11 -10.94
N GLU A 124 -22.62 -1.09 -10.96
CA GLU A 124 -22.93 -1.84 -9.75
C GLU A 124 -21.61 -2.30 -9.11
N LEU A 125 -21.44 -1.95 -7.84
CA LEU A 125 -20.36 -2.49 -7.03
C LEU A 125 -20.47 -4.01 -7.15
N ALA A 126 -19.34 -4.70 -7.32
CA ALA A 126 -19.39 -6.15 -7.22
C ALA A 126 -20.03 -6.49 -5.87
N GLN A 127 -20.84 -7.54 -5.81
CA GLN A 127 -21.47 -7.96 -4.54
C GLN A 127 -20.45 -8.14 -3.42
N ASP A 128 -19.20 -8.40 -3.79
CA ASP A 128 -18.08 -8.65 -2.89
C ASP A 128 -17.12 -7.44 -2.76
N THR A 129 -17.48 -6.24 -3.25
CA THR A 129 -16.67 -5.03 -3.01
C THR A 129 -16.84 -4.61 -1.55
N GLU A 130 -15.99 -5.17 -0.70
CA GLU A 130 -15.85 -4.79 0.70
C GLU A 130 -15.13 -3.45 0.81
N ALA A 131 -15.70 -2.53 1.58
CA ALA A 131 -15.12 -1.23 1.87
C ALA A 131 -14.83 -1.11 3.37
N ARG A 132 -13.82 -0.32 3.70
CA ARG A 132 -13.36 -0.09 5.08
C ARG A 132 -12.99 1.38 5.27
N THR A 133 -12.86 1.81 6.51
CA THR A 133 -12.49 3.20 6.81
C THR A 133 -11.04 3.27 7.27
N ILE A 134 -10.18 3.91 6.48
CA ILE A 134 -8.78 4.19 6.81
C ILE A 134 -8.55 5.69 6.71
N HIS A 135 -7.94 6.29 7.73
CA HIS A 135 -7.71 7.74 7.81
C HIS A 135 -8.97 8.60 7.56
N GLY A 136 -10.15 8.09 7.95
CA GLY A 136 -11.44 8.77 7.76
C GLY A 136 -11.99 8.72 6.32
N ILE A 137 -11.41 7.88 5.45
CA ILE A 137 -11.86 7.71 4.05
C ILE A 137 -12.34 6.27 3.86
N SER A 138 -13.40 6.10 3.05
CA SER A 138 -13.85 4.78 2.61
C SER A 138 -12.94 4.26 1.49
N VAL A 139 -12.39 3.06 1.68
CA VAL A 139 -11.36 2.44 0.83
C VAL A 139 -11.73 1.00 0.54
N ALA A 140 -11.50 0.54 -0.69
CA ALA A 140 -11.69 -0.86 -1.06
C ALA A 140 -10.77 -1.78 -0.24
N SER A 141 -11.24 -2.99 0.09
CA SER A 141 -10.46 -4.03 0.75
C SER A 141 -9.23 -4.43 -0.06
N ILE A 142 -8.22 -5.01 0.59
CA ILE A 142 -7.03 -5.49 -0.10
C ILE A 142 -7.43 -6.61 -1.07
N GLY A 143 -8.29 -7.53 -0.64
CA GLY A 143 -8.85 -8.57 -1.50
C GLY A 143 -9.59 -8.02 -2.73
N SER A 144 -10.37 -6.93 -2.56
CA SER A 144 -11.02 -6.23 -3.68
C SER A 144 -9.99 -5.65 -4.65
N ILE A 145 -8.94 -5.00 -4.13
CA ILE A 145 -7.89 -4.40 -4.95
C ILE A 145 -7.12 -5.46 -5.73
N ILE A 146 -6.75 -6.57 -5.09
CA ILE A 146 -6.13 -7.74 -5.74
C ILE A 146 -6.97 -8.22 -6.91
N ASN A 147 -8.28 -8.45 -6.70
CA ASN A 147 -9.18 -8.89 -7.76
C ASN A 147 -9.23 -7.89 -8.93
N MET A 148 -9.34 -6.59 -8.64
CA MET A 148 -9.34 -5.55 -9.67
C MET A 148 -8.03 -5.48 -10.45
N LYS A 149 -6.88 -5.70 -9.79
CA LYS A 149 -5.56 -5.73 -10.42
C LYS A 149 -5.40 -6.95 -11.33
N LEU A 150 -5.81 -8.13 -10.89
CA LEU A 150 -5.81 -9.35 -11.72
C LEU A 150 -6.75 -9.21 -12.93
N LEU A 151 -7.95 -8.65 -12.75
CA LEU A 151 -8.86 -8.37 -13.88
C LEU A 151 -8.24 -7.37 -14.86
N ALA A 152 -7.51 -6.37 -14.38
CA ALA A 152 -6.85 -5.39 -15.25
C ALA A 152 -5.65 -5.99 -15.99
N ALA A 153 -4.83 -6.81 -15.32
CA ALA A 153 -3.57 -7.31 -15.87
C ALA A 153 -3.70 -8.62 -16.67
N HIS A 154 -4.69 -9.46 -16.35
CA HIS A 154 -4.71 -10.86 -16.78
C HIS A 154 -6.01 -11.29 -17.45
N ASP A 155 -7.09 -11.45 -16.68
CA ASP A 155 -8.25 -12.27 -17.06
C ASP A 155 -9.58 -11.49 -17.09
N GLY A 156 -9.52 -10.17 -16.94
CA GLY A 156 -10.71 -9.34 -17.09
C GLY A 156 -11.13 -9.16 -18.55
N PRO A 157 -12.22 -8.44 -18.81
CA PRO A 157 -12.79 -8.30 -20.16
C PRO A 157 -11.88 -7.59 -21.17
N LYS A 158 -10.94 -6.76 -20.67
CA LYS A 158 -10.00 -5.96 -21.46
C LYS A 158 -8.68 -5.84 -20.69
N PRO A 159 -7.88 -6.92 -20.65
CA PRO A 159 -6.63 -6.89 -19.92
C PRO A 159 -5.65 -5.91 -20.59
N ARG A 160 -4.71 -5.39 -19.82
CA ARG A 160 -3.69 -4.45 -20.26
C ARG A 160 -2.35 -4.82 -19.62
N ALA A 161 -1.27 -4.65 -20.39
CA ALA A 161 0.08 -4.70 -19.87
C ALA A 161 0.48 -3.30 -19.39
N LYS A 162 0.26 -3.01 -18.10
CA LYS A 162 0.72 -1.77 -17.47
C LYS A 162 1.61 -2.11 -16.30
N PHE A 163 2.88 -1.70 -16.32
CA PHE A 163 3.89 -2.03 -15.32
C PHE A 163 3.39 -1.79 -13.90
N ARG A 164 2.66 -0.70 -13.67
CA ARG A 164 2.04 -0.39 -12.36
C ARG A 164 1.08 -1.47 -11.85
N ASP A 165 0.40 -2.21 -12.72
CA ASP A 165 -0.44 -3.33 -12.31
C ASP A 165 0.40 -4.56 -11.90
N LEU A 166 1.50 -4.85 -12.62
CA LEU A 166 2.48 -5.88 -12.25
C LEU A 166 3.14 -5.56 -10.90
N PHE A 167 3.65 -4.34 -10.75
CA PHE A 167 4.29 -3.88 -9.52
C PHE A 167 3.32 -3.93 -8.33
N ASP A 168 2.07 -3.49 -8.50
CA ASP A 168 1.11 -3.50 -7.40
C ASP A 168 0.72 -4.93 -6.99
N LEU A 169 0.69 -5.89 -7.93
CA LEU A 169 0.45 -7.30 -7.63
C LEU A 169 1.61 -7.92 -6.85
N ASP A 170 2.86 -7.63 -7.24
CA ASP A 170 4.04 -8.01 -6.47
C ASP A 170 4.03 -7.40 -5.07
N TYR A 171 3.74 -6.09 -4.97
CA TYR A 171 3.67 -5.41 -3.68
C TYR A 171 2.68 -6.07 -2.72
N VAL A 172 1.44 -6.35 -3.17
CA VAL A 172 0.44 -6.99 -2.31
C VAL A 172 0.76 -8.46 -2.04
N ALA A 173 1.43 -9.16 -2.96
CA ALA A 173 1.91 -10.53 -2.73
C ALA A 173 3.00 -10.59 -1.64
N ARG A 174 3.90 -9.60 -1.62
CA ARG A 174 4.93 -9.47 -0.56
C ARG A 174 4.33 -9.13 0.80
N HIS A 175 3.49 -8.10 0.86
CA HIS A 175 3.06 -7.50 2.12
C HIS A 175 1.76 -8.06 2.70
N PHE A 176 0.90 -8.60 1.84
CA PHE A 176 -0.42 -9.10 2.21
C PHE A 176 -0.71 -10.50 1.61
N PRO A 177 0.22 -11.47 1.71
CA PRO A 177 0.04 -12.78 1.07
C PRO A 177 -1.21 -13.53 1.58
N ALA A 178 -1.55 -13.36 2.86
CA ALA A 178 -2.76 -13.95 3.44
C ALA A 178 -4.06 -13.35 2.88
N ALA A 179 -4.04 -12.12 2.34
CA ALA A 179 -5.24 -11.45 1.81
C ALA A 179 -5.74 -12.05 0.48
N PHE A 180 -4.93 -12.88 -0.17
CA PHE A 180 -5.35 -13.63 -1.34
C PHE A 180 -6.38 -14.69 -0.93
N SER A 181 -7.53 -14.66 -1.60
CA SER A 181 -8.46 -15.79 -1.57
C SER A 181 -7.88 -16.96 -2.39
N PRO A 182 -8.34 -18.21 -2.20
CA PRO A 182 -7.90 -19.34 -3.01
C PRO A 182 -8.04 -19.08 -4.53
N THR A 183 -9.13 -18.42 -4.95
CA THR A 183 -9.34 -18.05 -6.35
C THR A 183 -8.33 -17.01 -6.83
N ASN A 184 -8.05 -15.97 -6.04
CA ASN A 184 -7.08 -14.95 -6.44
C ASN A 184 -5.64 -15.48 -6.40
N ALA A 185 -5.31 -16.38 -5.48
CA ALA A 185 -4.02 -17.06 -5.44
C ALA A 185 -3.79 -17.88 -6.72
N GLN A 186 -4.79 -18.66 -7.15
CA GLN A 186 -4.72 -19.40 -8.40
C GLN A 186 -4.55 -18.48 -9.61
N ARG A 187 -5.34 -17.40 -9.69
CA ARG A 187 -5.24 -16.42 -10.78
C ARG A 187 -3.90 -15.70 -10.80
N LEU A 188 -3.30 -15.43 -9.63
CA LEU A 188 -1.96 -14.86 -9.56
C LEU A 188 -0.93 -15.85 -10.08
N ALA A 189 -1.01 -17.12 -9.66
CA ALA A 189 -0.11 -18.17 -10.14
C ALA A 189 -0.22 -18.37 -11.66
N ASP A 190 -1.44 -18.34 -12.20
CA ASP A 190 -1.68 -18.43 -13.64
C ASP A 190 -1.13 -17.20 -14.38
N PHE A 191 -1.27 -16.00 -13.81
CA PHE A 191 -0.73 -14.75 -14.37
C PHE A 191 0.80 -14.75 -14.44
N SER A 192 1.48 -15.27 -13.42
CA SER A 192 2.93 -15.22 -13.30
C SER A 192 3.65 -16.49 -13.75
N ASN A 193 2.96 -17.48 -14.32
CA ASN A 193 3.52 -18.81 -14.58
C ASN A 193 4.66 -18.83 -15.63
N ASP A 194 4.59 -17.96 -16.63
CA ASP A 194 5.55 -17.85 -17.72
C ASP A 194 6.35 -16.55 -17.53
N VAL A 195 7.46 -16.67 -16.80
CA VAL A 195 8.34 -15.55 -16.45
C VAL A 195 8.88 -14.85 -17.69
N GLU A 196 9.31 -15.58 -18.72
CA GLU A 196 9.90 -15.00 -19.93
C GLU A 196 8.84 -14.22 -20.73
N ALA A 197 7.66 -14.81 -20.92
CA ALA A 197 6.57 -14.13 -21.60
C ALA A 197 6.09 -12.90 -20.81
N LEU A 198 6.05 -12.99 -19.48
CA LEU A 198 5.63 -11.89 -18.62
C LEU A 198 6.64 -10.74 -18.67
N SER A 199 7.95 -10.99 -18.53
CA SER A 199 8.99 -9.98 -18.71
C SER A 199 8.87 -9.30 -20.08
N SER A 200 8.78 -10.08 -21.17
CA SER A 200 8.67 -9.53 -22.53
C SER A 200 7.39 -8.69 -22.72
N THR A 201 6.29 -9.07 -22.08
CA THR A 201 5.02 -8.34 -22.16
C THR A 201 5.10 -6.94 -21.53
N TYR A 202 5.89 -6.79 -20.46
CA TYR A 202 5.96 -5.55 -19.68
C TYR A 202 7.19 -4.68 -19.98
N GLU A 203 8.20 -5.19 -20.70
CA GLU A 203 9.47 -4.51 -21.01
C GLU A 203 9.27 -3.08 -21.55
N ALA A 204 8.40 -2.91 -22.54
CA ALA A 204 8.17 -1.60 -23.16
C ALA A 204 7.54 -0.59 -22.19
N ASP A 205 6.55 -0.99 -21.40
CA ASP A 205 5.88 -0.09 -20.45
C ASP A 205 6.77 0.20 -19.24
N PHE A 206 7.58 -0.77 -18.80
CA PHE A 206 8.60 -0.60 -17.78
C PHE A 206 9.65 0.44 -18.18
N ALA A 207 10.17 0.38 -19.40
CA ALA A 207 11.19 1.32 -19.88
C ALA A 207 10.69 2.77 -20.02
N GLU A 208 9.38 2.97 -20.18
CA GLU A 208 8.78 4.29 -20.40
C GLU A 208 8.14 4.91 -19.13
N ASP A 209 7.81 4.10 -18.11
CA ASP A 209 7.07 4.59 -16.94
C ASP A 209 7.99 5.31 -15.96
N VAL A 210 7.75 6.62 -15.80
CA VAL A 210 8.50 7.50 -14.90
C VAL A 210 8.27 7.20 -13.41
N LEU A 211 7.32 6.34 -13.06
CA LEU A 211 7.05 5.93 -11.67
C LEU A 211 7.64 4.56 -11.31
N VAL A 212 8.53 4.02 -12.14
CA VAL A 212 9.36 2.87 -11.79
C VAL A 212 10.29 3.26 -10.63
N PRO A 213 10.29 2.52 -9.51
CA PRO A 213 11.24 2.76 -8.43
C PRO A 213 12.69 2.65 -8.89
N GLU A 214 13.56 3.49 -8.33
CA GLU A 214 14.98 3.47 -8.64
C GLU A 214 15.63 2.13 -8.26
N GLY A 215 16.44 1.58 -9.17
CA GLY A 215 17.15 0.31 -8.96
C GLY A 215 16.31 -0.96 -9.06
N LEU A 216 15.02 -0.84 -9.43
CA LEU A 216 14.19 -2.00 -9.71
C LEU A 216 14.60 -2.63 -11.06
N GLU A 217 14.76 -3.95 -11.08
CA GLU A 217 14.97 -4.73 -12.29
C GLU A 217 13.70 -5.54 -12.61
N LEU A 218 13.26 -5.50 -13.88
CA LEU A 218 12.00 -6.14 -14.30
C LEU A 218 12.03 -7.66 -14.13
N ASP A 219 13.14 -8.30 -14.51
CA ASP A 219 13.26 -9.76 -14.43
C ASP A 219 13.24 -10.24 -12.97
N ASP A 220 13.89 -9.52 -12.06
CA ASP A 220 13.85 -9.82 -10.63
C ASP A 220 12.43 -9.68 -10.06
N LEU A 221 11.70 -8.64 -10.48
CA LEU A 221 10.30 -8.44 -10.10
C LEU A 221 9.40 -9.59 -10.56
N VAL A 222 9.55 -10.02 -11.82
CA VAL A 222 8.74 -11.10 -12.39
C VAL A 222 9.07 -12.45 -11.75
N LEU A 223 10.35 -12.73 -11.52
CA LEU A 223 10.82 -13.94 -10.81
C LEU A 223 10.31 -13.97 -9.37
N SER A 224 10.43 -12.85 -8.65
CA SER A 224 9.89 -12.68 -7.29
C SER A 224 8.39 -12.96 -7.27
N LEU A 225 7.63 -12.35 -8.19
CA LEU A 225 6.18 -12.53 -8.25
C LEU A 225 5.78 -13.98 -8.52
N ASN A 226 6.48 -14.67 -9.43
CA ASN A 226 6.24 -16.09 -9.68
C ASN A 226 6.44 -16.94 -8.42
N SER A 227 7.57 -16.76 -7.72
CA SER A 227 7.85 -17.48 -6.47
C SER A 227 6.81 -17.19 -5.39
N LEU A 228 6.45 -15.92 -5.21
CA LEU A 228 5.43 -15.49 -4.26
C LEU A 228 4.07 -16.09 -4.58
N ALA A 229 3.68 -16.12 -5.86
CA ALA A 229 2.40 -16.67 -6.29
C ALA A 229 2.30 -18.16 -5.97
N SER A 230 3.38 -18.93 -6.21
CA SER A 230 3.49 -20.33 -5.80
C SER A 230 3.36 -20.50 -4.29
N ASP A 231 4.14 -19.76 -3.50
CA ASP A 231 4.08 -19.84 -2.04
C ASP A 231 2.67 -19.51 -1.51
N ILE A 232 2.04 -18.45 -2.04
CA ILE A 232 0.70 -18.01 -1.64
C ILE A 232 -0.35 -19.09 -1.96
N LEU A 233 -0.26 -19.72 -3.13
CA LEU A 233 -1.19 -20.77 -3.55
C LEU A 233 -1.03 -22.02 -2.68
N GLU A 234 0.19 -22.46 -2.42
CA GLU A 234 0.49 -23.67 -1.64
C GLU A 234 0.16 -23.52 -0.15
N ASN A 235 0.31 -22.32 0.42
CA ASN A 235 0.20 -22.08 1.85
C ASN A 235 -1.16 -21.50 2.32
N GLN A 236 -2.21 -21.55 1.48
CA GLN A 236 -3.53 -20.96 1.80
C GLN A 236 -4.09 -21.38 3.17
N GLU A 237 -4.04 -22.68 3.48
CA GLU A 237 -4.49 -23.23 4.77
C GLU A 237 -3.52 -22.85 5.90
N ALA A 238 -2.21 -22.91 5.64
CA ALA A 238 -1.19 -22.58 6.63
C ALA A 238 -1.26 -21.12 7.11
N PHE A 239 -1.61 -20.16 6.23
CA PHE A 239 -1.85 -18.78 6.64
C PHE A 239 -2.97 -18.70 7.69
N GLU A 240 -4.07 -19.39 7.42
CA GLU A 240 -5.23 -19.42 8.30
C GLU A 240 -4.89 -20.07 9.65
N ASP A 241 -4.12 -21.16 9.63
CA ASP A 241 -3.68 -21.84 10.84
C ASP A 241 -2.76 -20.97 11.70
N ARG A 242 -1.78 -20.29 11.10
CA ARG A 242 -0.88 -19.38 11.84
C ARG A 242 -1.66 -18.20 12.44
N ILE A 243 -2.59 -17.60 11.70
CA ILE A 243 -3.46 -16.52 12.20
C ILE A 243 -4.29 -17.01 13.40
N LYS A 244 -4.93 -18.18 13.29
CA LYS A 244 -5.72 -18.78 14.40
C LYS A 244 -4.86 -19.16 15.60
N ALA A 245 -3.58 -19.46 15.40
CA ALA A 245 -2.67 -19.84 16.46
C ALA A 245 -2.14 -18.64 17.28
N VAL A 246 -2.28 -17.39 16.80
CA VAL A 246 -1.77 -16.18 17.49
C VAL A 246 -2.14 -16.11 18.98
N PRO A 247 -3.40 -16.33 19.41
CA PRO A 247 -3.76 -16.25 20.83
C PRO A 247 -3.01 -17.26 21.71
N ALA A 248 -2.60 -18.40 21.13
CA ALA A 248 -1.87 -19.45 21.85
C ALA A 248 -0.37 -19.14 22.02
N LEU A 249 0.13 -18.03 21.47
CA LEU A 249 1.52 -17.59 21.63
C LEU A 249 1.76 -16.80 22.92
N LYS A 250 0.68 -16.34 23.57
CA LYS A 250 0.72 -15.61 24.84
C LYS A 250 1.52 -16.37 25.90
N GLN A 251 2.50 -15.68 26.50
CA GLN A 251 3.35 -16.18 27.57
C GLN A 251 4.15 -17.46 27.26
N LYS A 252 4.40 -17.78 25.97
CA LYS A 252 5.22 -18.95 25.58
C LYS A 252 6.73 -18.69 25.66
N LEU A 253 7.25 -17.99 24.67
CA LEU A 253 8.66 -17.60 24.55
C LEU A 253 8.72 -16.09 24.40
N PRO A 254 9.82 -15.41 24.79
CA PRO A 254 9.88 -13.95 24.83
C PRO A 254 9.49 -13.29 23.49
N ALA A 255 10.10 -13.69 22.37
CA ALA A 255 9.79 -13.10 21.06
C ALA A 255 8.39 -13.50 20.57
N GLN A 256 7.93 -14.71 20.85
CA GLN A 256 6.56 -15.13 20.52
C GLN A 256 5.50 -14.36 21.33
N ASN A 257 5.79 -14.00 22.58
CA ASN A 257 4.89 -13.19 23.39
C ASN A 257 4.84 -11.74 22.86
N THR A 258 5.98 -11.16 22.50
CA THR A 258 6.02 -9.84 21.85
C THR A 258 5.28 -9.86 20.50
N PHE A 259 5.48 -10.91 19.70
CA PHE A 259 4.73 -11.11 18.46
C PHE A 259 3.22 -11.18 18.72
N TYR A 260 2.79 -11.95 19.73
CA TYR A 260 1.38 -12.03 20.13
C TYR A 260 0.79 -10.67 20.45
N GLU A 261 1.48 -9.84 21.24
CA GLU A 261 1.00 -8.53 21.64
C GLU A 261 0.82 -7.61 20.43
N LEU A 262 1.84 -7.52 19.58
CA LEU A 262 1.80 -6.67 18.36
C LEU A 262 0.81 -7.20 17.31
N ALA A 263 0.75 -8.52 17.11
CA ALA A 263 -0.21 -9.15 16.22
C ALA A 263 -1.66 -8.90 16.67
N THR A 264 -1.92 -8.99 17.97
CA THR A 264 -3.25 -8.76 18.53
C THR A 264 -3.69 -7.32 18.27
N LEU A 265 -2.82 -6.35 18.54
CA LEU A 265 -3.09 -4.93 18.23
C LEU A 265 -3.36 -4.73 16.74
N ALA A 266 -2.52 -5.29 15.86
CA ALA A 266 -2.71 -5.15 14.42
C ALA A 266 -4.02 -5.77 13.92
N ILE A 267 -4.44 -6.92 14.48
CA ILE A 267 -5.73 -7.53 14.17
C ILE A 267 -6.89 -6.64 14.65
N GLU A 268 -6.80 -6.11 15.86
CA GLU A 268 -7.83 -5.22 16.44
C GLU A 268 -7.97 -3.93 15.62
N ASP A 269 -6.85 -3.31 15.23
CA ASP A 269 -6.84 -2.12 14.38
C ASP A 269 -7.44 -2.40 12.99
N MET A 270 -7.08 -3.54 12.37
CA MET A 270 -7.64 -3.95 11.10
C MET A 270 -9.15 -4.22 11.20
N ALA A 271 -9.60 -4.86 12.27
CA ALA A 271 -11.02 -5.10 12.53
C ALA A 271 -11.79 -3.79 12.78
N ALA A 272 -11.21 -2.84 13.52
CA ALA A 272 -11.79 -1.54 13.78
C ALA A 272 -11.97 -0.71 12.49
N ALA A 273 -11.07 -0.89 11.52
CA ALA A 273 -11.22 -0.29 10.19
C ALA A 273 -12.33 -0.95 9.35
N GLY A 274 -12.77 -2.16 9.69
CA GLY A 274 -13.74 -2.97 8.92
C GLY A 274 -13.09 -4.04 8.05
N GLY A 275 -11.81 -4.38 8.28
CA GLY A 275 -11.10 -5.49 7.65
C GLY A 275 -11.08 -6.76 8.50
N ASN A 276 -10.25 -7.71 8.10
CA ASN A 276 -10.05 -8.97 8.83
C ASN A 276 -8.55 -9.33 8.98
N ALA A 277 -8.25 -10.33 9.79
CA ALA A 277 -6.88 -10.71 10.14
C ALA A 277 -6.02 -11.17 8.94
N ARG A 278 -6.63 -11.60 7.83
CA ARG A 278 -5.89 -11.96 6.60
C ARG A 278 -5.30 -10.74 5.89
N GLU A 279 -5.81 -9.55 6.19
CA GLU A 279 -5.40 -8.29 5.56
C GLU A 279 -4.43 -7.49 6.43
N VAL A 280 -4.01 -8.04 7.56
CA VAL A 280 -2.93 -7.49 8.38
C VAL A 280 -1.62 -7.59 7.58
N ASN A 281 -0.81 -6.53 7.61
CA ASN A 281 0.56 -6.55 7.09
C ASN A 281 1.45 -7.33 8.07
N TRP A 282 1.52 -8.65 7.89
CA TRP A 282 2.27 -9.54 8.76
C TRP A 282 3.78 -9.31 8.71
N LEU A 283 4.31 -8.77 7.59
CA LEU A 283 5.71 -8.34 7.50
C LEU A 283 6.01 -7.18 8.44
N LYS A 284 5.08 -6.22 8.56
CA LYS A 284 5.22 -5.11 9.52
C LYS A 284 5.17 -5.60 10.96
N VAL A 285 4.23 -6.49 11.30
CA VAL A 285 4.16 -7.07 12.66
C VAL A 285 5.46 -7.80 13.00
N GLN A 286 6.02 -8.53 12.04
CA GLN A 286 7.31 -9.19 12.17
C GLN A 286 8.44 -8.19 12.42
N ASP A 287 8.56 -7.13 11.62
CA ASP A 287 9.59 -6.09 11.78
C ASP A 287 9.49 -5.36 13.13
N ASP A 288 8.28 -4.94 13.51
CA ASP A 288 8.02 -4.29 14.80
C ASP A 288 8.42 -5.23 15.96
N THR A 289 8.17 -6.54 15.82
CA THR A 289 8.56 -7.55 16.81
C THR A 289 10.08 -7.69 16.89
N VAL A 290 10.77 -7.75 15.75
CA VAL A 290 12.24 -7.83 15.69
C VAL A 290 12.86 -6.62 16.37
N ASN A 291 12.38 -5.41 16.05
CA ASN A 291 12.86 -4.17 16.66
C ASN A 291 12.64 -4.15 18.18
N ALA A 292 11.44 -4.50 18.66
CA ALA A 292 11.15 -4.58 20.09
C ALA A 292 12.05 -5.62 20.80
N CYS A 293 12.19 -6.81 20.23
CA CYS A 293 12.97 -7.88 20.87
C CYS A 293 14.47 -7.57 20.90
N ILE A 294 15.06 -7.13 19.79
CA ILE A 294 16.51 -6.96 19.67
C ILE A 294 16.94 -5.57 20.16
N ARG A 295 16.31 -4.49 19.66
CA ARG A 295 16.76 -3.12 20.00
C ARG A 295 16.32 -2.69 21.39
N GLU A 296 15.08 -2.98 21.77
CA GLU A 296 14.52 -2.48 23.04
C GLU A 296 14.78 -3.43 24.21
N HIS A 297 14.78 -4.73 23.95
CA HIS A 297 14.93 -5.76 24.98
C HIS A 297 16.26 -6.53 24.94
N GLY A 298 17.11 -6.29 23.94
CA GLY A 298 18.44 -6.90 23.86
C GLY A 298 18.42 -8.43 23.74
N GLN A 299 17.36 -9.01 23.18
CA GLN A 299 17.25 -10.45 22.98
C GLN A 299 18.24 -10.95 21.92
N ASP A 300 18.63 -12.22 22.04
CA ASP A 300 19.54 -12.87 21.09
C ASP A 300 18.92 -12.94 19.68
N PRO A 301 19.59 -12.41 18.63
CA PRO A 301 19.10 -12.41 17.26
C PRO A 301 18.74 -13.80 16.72
N GLY A 302 19.54 -14.83 17.03
CA GLY A 302 19.32 -16.20 16.57
C GLY A 302 18.06 -16.81 17.19
N LEU A 303 17.83 -16.57 18.49
CA LEU A 303 16.61 -16.99 19.17
C LEU A 303 15.36 -16.25 18.65
N VAL A 304 15.48 -14.97 18.31
CA VAL A 304 14.37 -14.21 17.70
C VAL A 304 14.02 -14.79 16.32
N LEU A 305 15.03 -15.08 15.49
CA LEU A 305 14.85 -15.72 14.18
C LEU A 305 14.07 -17.04 14.31
N GLU A 306 14.59 -17.98 15.11
CA GLU A 306 13.98 -19.31 15.31
C GLU A 306 12.53 -19.22 15.80
N GLN A 307 12.27 -18.29 16.72
CA GLN A 307 10.94 -18.13 17.32
C GLN A 307 9.92 -17.54 16.34
N LEU A 308 10.32 -16.58 15.50
CA LEU A 308 9.43 -15.90 14.57
C LEU A 308 9.19 -16.69 13.29
N GLU A 309 10.20 -17.40 12.77
CA GLU A 309 10.10 -18.18 11.52
C GLU A 309 8.94 -19.19 11.56
N ASN A 310 8.68 -19.77 12.74
CA ASN A 310 7.67 -20.79 12.95
C ASN A 310 6.25 -20.25 13.19
N VAL A 311 6.09 -18.96 13.53
CA VAL A 311 4.81 -18.41 13.98
C VAL A 311 4.30 -17.25 13.13
N SER A 312 5.19 -16.47 12.53
CA SER A 312 4.82 -15.33 11.69
C SER A 312 4.13 -15.80 10.42
N PRO A 313 2.90 -15.37 10.10
CA PRO A 313 2.27 -15.69 8.81
C PRO A 313 3.12 -15.27 7.61
N ALA A 314 3.89 -14.18 7.70
CA ALA A 314 4.76 -13.73 6.62
C ALA A 314 5.85 -14.76 6.26
N CYS A 315 6.34 -15.53 7.24
CA CYS A 315 7.36 -16.56 7.02
C CYS A 315 6.87 -17.81 6.27
N LEU A 316 5.60 -17.84 5.83
CA LEU A 316 5.11 -18.87 4.90
C LEU A 316 5.54 -18.64 3.46
N THR A 317 6.08 -17.45 3.14
CA THR A 317 6.70 -17.18 1.84
C THR A 317 8.23 -17.15 1.98
N ALA A 318 8.94 -17.46 0.89
CA ALA A 318 10.39 -17.27 0.81
C ALA A 318 10.79 -15.81 1.09
N HIS A 319 10.09 -14.86 0.47
CA HIS A 319 10.30 -13.43 0.68
C HIS A 319 10.15 -13.02 2.15
N GLY A 320 9.16 -13.54 2.87
CA GLY A 320 8.95 -13.18 4.27
C GLY A 320 10.03 -13.72 5.21
N ARG A 321 10.60 -14.90 4.90
CA ARG A 321 11.76 -15.45 5.60
C ARG A 321 13.04 -14.66 5.32
N GLU A 322 13.27 -14.29 4.06
CA GLU A 322 14.39 -13.42 3.69
C GLU A 322 14.28 -12.06 4.37
N SER A 323 13.09 -11.47 4.36
CA SER A 323 12.80 -10.21 5.06
C SER A 323 13.06 -10.32 6.56
N LEU A 324 12.72 -11.44 7.21
CA LEU A 324 13.02 -11.67 8.62
C LEU A 324 14.53 -11.62 8.90
N GLN A 325 15.34 -12.25 8.05
CA GLN A 325 16.80 -12.24 8.19
C GLN A 325 17.35 -10.82 8.04
N GLN A 326 16.92 -10.10 7.01
CA GLN A 326 17.33 -8.70 6.77
C GLN A 326 16.93 -7.77 7.92
N GLN A 327 15.72 -7.92 8.46
CA GLN A 327 15.24 -7.16 9.62
C GLN A 327 16.11 -7.42 10.86
N ILE A 328 16.48 -8.67 11.10
CA ILE A 328 17.34 -9.05 12.23
C ILE A 328 18.76 -8.49 12.05
N GLU A 329 19.32 -8.53 10.85
CA GLU A 329 20.62 -7.91 10.55
C GLU A 329 20.57 -6.40 10.78
N ALA A 330 19.53 -5.73 10.26
CA ALA A 330 19.33 -4.29 10.44
C ALA A 330 19.15 -3.90 11.92
N ALA A 331 18.44 -4.72 12.71
CA ALA A 331 18.19 -4.47 14.13
C ALA A 331 19.45 -4.56 15.01
N GLN A 332 20.48 -5.29 14.55
CA GLN A 332 21.77 -5.39 15.23
C GLN A 332 22.67 -4.17 14.98
N LEU A 333 22.41 -3.39 13.93
CA LEU A 333 23.14 -2.17 13.65
C LEU A 333 22.69 -1.05 14.61
N PRO A 334 23.64 -0.24 15.15
CA PRO A 334 23.30 0.94 15.90
C PRO A 334 22.35 1.83 15.08
N LEU A 335 21.33 2.40 15.71
CA LEU A 335 20.60 3.50 15.08
C LEU A 335 21.63 4.60 14.81
N ASP A 336 21.87 4.93 13.54
CA ASP A 336 22.83 5.97 13.17
C ASP A 336 22.50 7.25 13.94
N SER A 337 23.35 7.59 14.90
CA SER A 337 23.20 8.78 15.75
C SER A 337 23.49 10.09 15.01
N ASP A 338 23.43 10.12 13.67
CA ASP A 338 24.04 11.19 12.87
C ASP A 338 23.23 11.68 11.66
N LEU A 339 21.89 11.72 11.77
CA LEU A 339 21.05 12.55 10.88
C LEU A 339 20.44 13.80 11.55
N HIS A 340 20.70 14.06 12.84
CA HIS A 340 20.17 15.24 13.57
C HIS A 340 21.24 16.15 14.21
N SER A 341 22.52 15.96 13.90
CA SER A 341 23.61 16.79 14.45
C SER A 341 24.14 17.89 13.50
N LYS A 342 23.75 17.90 12.21
CA LYS A 342 24.20 18.90 11.22
C LYS A 342 23.20 19.99 10.88
N THR A 343 22.56 20.58 11.91
CA THR A 343 21.96 21.92 11.77
C THR A 343 22.07 22.74 13.06
N ARG A 344 23.23 22.71 13.74
CA ARG A 344 23.63 23.85 14.59
C ARG A 344 24.29 24.89 13.71
N ILE A 345 23.46 25.70 13.03
CA ILE A 345 23.92 26.99 12.54
C ILE A 345 24.25 27.82 13.77
N SER A 346 25.56 28.04 13.95
CA SER A 346 26.11 29.08 14.79
C SER A 346 25.58 30.45 14.33
N ALA A 347 24.54 30.94 15.00
CA ALA A 347 24.17 32.35 14.99
C ALA A 347 24.48 32.95 16.37
N THR A 348 25.77 33.14 16.65
CA THR A 348 26.19 34.18 17.59
C THR A 348 25.98 35.53 16.93
N LEU A 349 24.81 36.14 17.15
CA LEU A 349 24.62 37.58 17.02
C LEU A 349 24.82 38.19 18.40
N THR A 350 25.96 38.86 18.58
CA THR A 350 26.14 39.91 19.58
C THR A 350 25.49 41.22 19.08
N PRO A 351 25.08 42.11 20.01
CA PRO A 351 23.93 43.01 19.89
C PRO A 351 24.07 44.15 18.89
#